data_AF-B4S9R4-F1
#
_entry.id   AF-B4S9R4-F1
#
_cell.length_a   1.000
_cell.length_b   1.000
_cell.length_c   1.000
_cell.angle_alpha   90.00
_cell.angle_beta   90.00
_cell.angle_gamma   90.00
#
_symmetry.space_group_name_H-M   'P 1'
#
loop_
_entity.id
_entity.type
_entity.pdbx_description
1 polymer ?
#
loop_
_entity_poly.entity_id
_entity_poly.type
_entity_poly.pdbx_seq_one_letter_code
_entity_poly.pdbx_strand_id
1 'polypeptide(L)' 'MKKQINIRLPEEVDERLQMLAETTGRTKTFYAEQAILKFIGEMESYYQAETDHISYTSTRSKETGRHSGEQTA' A
#
# COMPACT_ATOMS: atom_id res chain seq x y z
N MET A 1 -2.46 6.85 -20.88
CA MET A 1 -3.15 5.77 -21.65
C MET A 1 -3.92 4.90 -20.67
N LYS A 2 -5.14 4.47 -21.00
CA LYS A 2 -5.88 3.49 -20.18
C LYS A 2 -5.36 2.07 -20.46
N LYS A 3 -5.34 1.21 -19.45
CA LYS A 3 -4.95 -0.21 -19.54
C LYS A 3 -6.14 -1.07 -19.12
N GLN A 4 -6.35 -2.21 -19.78
CA GLN A 4 -7.43 -3.14 -19.50
C GLN A 4 -6.86 -4.42 -18.88
N ILE A 5 -7.54 -4.95 -17.86
CA ILE A 5 -7.21 -6.21 -17.21
C ILE A 5 -8.47 -7.10 -17.29
N ASN A 6 -8.29 -8.36 -17.69
CA ASN A 6 -9.36 -9.35 -17.63
C ASN A 6 -9.12 -10.26 -16.43
N ILE A 7 -10.11 -10.36 -15.55
CA ILE A 7 -10.05 -11.17 -14.34
C ILE A 7 -11.23 -12.15 -14.31
N ARG A 8 -11.01 -13.34 -13.76
CA ARG A 8 -12.08 -14.30 -13.44
C ARG A 8 -12.46 -14.10 -11.99
N LEU A 9 -13.74 -13.89 -11.73
CA LEU A 9 -14.29 -13.67 -10.39
C LEU A 9 -15.11 -14.88 -9.95
N PRO A 10 -15.11 -15.21 -8.66
CA PRO A 10 -16.14 -16.09 -8.08
C PRO A 10 -17.53 -15.50 -8.31
N GLU A 11 -18.53 -16.36 -8.46
CA GLU A 11 -19.93 -15.98 -8.71
C GLU A 11 -20.46 -15.01 -7.64
N GLU A 12 -20.22 -15.32 -6.36
CA GLU A 12 -20.62 -14.45 -5.23
C GLU A 12 -20.09 -13.01 -5.38
N VAL A 13 -18.86 -12.85 -5.88
CA VAL A 13 -18.26 -11.51 -6.04
C VAL A 13 -18.95 -10.76 -7.19
N ASP A 14 -19.27 -11.45 -8.29
CA ASP A 14 -20.00 -10.85 -9.40
C ASP A 14 -21.41 -10.40 -9.00
N GLU A 15 -22.12 -11.22 -8.22
CA GLU A 15 -23.44 -10.89 -7.67
C GLU A 15 -23.38 -9.66 -6.77
N ARG A 16 -22.40 -9.59 -5.86
CA ARG A 16 -22.19 -8.43 -4.99
C ARG A 16 -21.91 -7.16 -5.78
N LEU A 17 -21.10 -7.25 -6.84
CA LEU A 17 -20.83 -6.12 -7.74
C LEU A 17 -22.09 -5.71 -8.53
N GLN A 18 -22.90 -6.68 -8.97
CA GLN A 18 -24.18 -6.42 -9.64
C GLN A 18 -25.14 -5.67 -8.72
N MET A 19 -25.34 -6.13 -7.48
CA MET A 19 -26.23 -5.46 -6.53
C MET A 19 -25.78 -4.01 -6.25
N LEU A 20 -24.48 -3.79 -6.06
CA LEU A 20 -23.93 -2.44 -5.86
C LEU A 20 -24.13 -1.54 -7.07
N ALA A 21 -23.99 -2.09 -8.28
CA ALA A 21 -24.22 -1.38 -9.54
C ALA A 21 -25.69 -0.95 -9.68
N GLU A 22 -26.62 -1.89 -9.46
CA GLU A 22 -28.06 -1.65 -9.56
C GLU A 22 -28.55 -0.63 -8.52
N THR A 23 -28.12 -0.78 -7.27
CA THR A 23 -28.59 0.07 -6.16
C THR A 23 -28.12 1.51 -6.27
N THR A 24 -26.99 1.79 -6.92
CA THR A 24 -26.44 3.16 -7.03
C THR A 24 -26.45 3.75 -8.44
N GLY A 25 -26.91 2.99 -9.43
CA GLY A 25 -26.91 3.43 -10.83
C GLY A 25 -25.50 3.56 -11.42
N ARG A 26 -24.55 2.74 -10.95
CA ARG A 26 -23.16 2.68 -11.45
C ARG A 26 -22.88 1.35 -12.14
N THR A 27 -21.72 1.20 -12.76
CA THR A 27 -21.34 -0.05 -13.44
C THR A 27 -20.59 -0.98 -12.49
N LYS A 28 -20.60 -2.30 -12.75
CA LYS A 28 -19.73 -3.24 -12.02
C LYS A 28 -18.25 -2.85 -12.11
N THR A 29 -17.81 -2.42 -13.29
CA THR A 29 -16.43 -1.98 -13.55
C THR A 29 -16.02 -0.85 -12.61
N PHE A 30 -16.90 0.12 -12.34
CA PHE A 30 -16.62 1.18 -11.39
C PHE A 30 -16.28 0.61 -10.00
N TYR A 31 -17.10 -0.30 -9.49
CA TYR A 31 -16.86 -0.90 -8.17
C TYR A 31 -15.65 -1.82 -8.13
N ALA A 32 -15.40 -2.58 -9.20
CA ALA A 32 -14.20 -3.38 -9.32
C ALA A 32 -12.93 -2.51 -9.31
N GLU A 33 -12.94 -1.39 -10.05
CA GLU A 33 -11.84 -0.41 -10.04
C GLU A 33 -11.64 0.20 -8.65
N GLN A 34 -12.71 0.62 -7.96
CA GLN A 34 -12.62 1.17 -6.61
C GLN A 34 -12.09 0.15 -5.60
N ALA A 35 -12.52 -1.10 -5.70
CA ALA A 35 -12.03 -2.17 -4.82
C ALA A 35 -10.53 -2.43 -5.02
N ILE A 36 -10.06 -2.46 -6.26
CA ILE A 36 -8.62 -2.62 -6.58
C ILE A 36 -7.81 -1.45 -6.03
N LEU A 37 -8.26 -0.21 -6.27
CA LEU A 37 -7.55 0.99 -5.80
C LEU A 37 -7.46 1.02 -4.27
N LYS A 38 -8.56 0.69 -3.58
CA LYS A 38 -8.58 0.62 -2.12
C LYS A 38 -7.61 -0.44 -1.60
N PHE A 39 -7.63 -1.64 -2.18
CA PHE A 39 -6.76 -2.74 -1.77
C PHE A 39 -5.28 -2.41 -1.99
N ILE A 40 -4.93 -1.77 -3.11
CA ILE A 40 -3.55 -1.31 -3.36
C ILE A 40 -3.12 -0.33 -2.28
N GLY A 41 -3.93 0.68 -1.94
CA GLY A 41 -3.59 1.66 -0.90
C GLY A 41 -3.40 1.03 0.48
N GLU A 42 -4.23 0.03 0.83
CA GLU A 42 -4.07 -0.76 2.06
C GLU A 42 -2.76 -1.56 2.06
N MET A 43 -2.41 -2.20 0.93
CA MET A 43 -1.14 -2.92 0.78
C MET A 43 0.07 -1.99 0.84
N GLU A 44 0.04 -0.86 0.14
CA GLU A 44 1.13 0.12 0.14
C GLU A 44 1.38 0.65 1.55
N SER A 45 0.31 0.94 2.30
CA SER A 45 0.42 1.36 3.70
C SER A 45 1.06 0.29 4.59
N TYR A 46 0.69 -0.99 4.39
CA TYR A 46 1.28 -2.12 5.10
C TYR A 46 2.79 -2.25 4.83
N TYR A 47 3.22 -2.17 3.57
CA TYR A 47 4.63 -2.31 3.20
C TYR A 47 5.48 -1.07 3.52
N GLN A 48 4.90 0.14 3.50
CA GLN A 48 5.59 1.36 3.92
C GLN A 48 5.94 1.32 5.42
N ALA A 49 5.01 0.84 6.26
CA ALA A 49 5.27 0.66 7.69
C ALA A 49 6.45 -0.30 7.96
N GLU A 50 6.58 -1.36 7.17
CA GLU A 50 7.71 -2.30 7.26
C GLU A 50 9.03 -1.68 6.79
N THR A 51 8.98 -0.83 5.76
CA THR A 51 10.18 -0.19 5.17
C THR A 51 10.74 0.92 6.07
N ASP A 52 9.87 1.71 6.70
CA ASP A 52 10.30 2.82 7.58
C ASP A 52 11.02 2.31 8.85
N HIS A 53 10.65 1.14 9.36
CA HIS A 53 11.34 0.50 10.49
C HIS A 53 12.82 0.19 10.20
N ILE A 54 13.17 -0.13 8.95
CA ILE A 54 14.54 -0.46 8.54
C ILE A 54 15.42 0.80 8.43
N SER A 55 14.84 1.95 8.07
CA SER A 55 15.63 3.19 7.89
C SER A 55 16.02 3.86 9.21
N TYR A 56 15.16 3.80 10.23
CA TYR A 56 15.40 4.44 11.54
C TYR A 56 16.48 3.73 12.38
N THR A 57 16.62 2.41 12.25
CA THR A 57 17.62 1.63 13.01
C THR A 57 19.04 1.82 12.48
N SER A 58 19.20 2.24 11.22
CA SER A 58 20.51 2.43 10.58
C SER A 58 21.14 3.80 10.90
N THR A 59 20.34 4.83 11.21
CA THR A 59 20.85 6.18 11.50
C THR A 59 21.31 6.37 12.96
N ARG A 60 20.74 5.62 13.92
CA ARG A 60 21.10 5.73 15.35
C ARG A 60 22.46 5.09 15.73
N SER A 61 23.06 4.31 14.84
CA SER A 61 24.35 3.63 15.09
C SER A 61 25.59 4.45 14.64
N LYS A 62 25.42 5.62 14.03
CA LYS A 62 26.53 6.44 13.51
C LYS A 62 26.91 7.65 14.39
N GLU A 63 26.17 7.95 15.46
CA GLU A 63 26.34 9.20 16.21
C GLU A 63 27.05 9.07 17.58
N THR A 64 27.31 7.86 18.08
CA THR A 64 27.93 7.66 19.40
C THR A 64 29.47 7.54 19.39
N GLY A 65 30.14 7.91 18.29
CA GLY A 65 31.60 7.72 18.12
C GLY A 65 32.47 8.99 18.08
N ARG A 66 31.90 10.19 18.28
CA ARG A 66 32.65 11.46 18.15
C ARG A 66 32.66 12.27 19.45
N HIS A 67 33.08 11.67 20.55
CA HIS A 67 33.59 12.45 21.69
C HIS A 67 34.38 11.56 22.65
N SER A 68 35.72 11.54 22.52
CA SER A 68 36.68 11.53 23.64
C SER A 68 38.12 11.27 23.18
N GLY A 69 39.04 12.18 23.54
CA GLY A 69 40.50 11.97 23.62
C GLY A 69 41.24 11.97 22.27
N GLU A 70 42.37 12.65 22.06
CA GLU A 70 43.40 13.09 23.00
C GLU A 70 44.13 14.30 22.42
N GLN A 71 44.12 15.39 23.19
CA GLN A 71 45.22 16.34 23.24
C GLN A 71 46.37 15.64 23.97
N THR A 72 47.57 15.61 23.40
CA THR A 72 48.82 15.88 24.12
C THR A 72 49.97 16.01 23.13
N ALA A 73 50.55 17.22 23.15
CA ALA A 73 51.95 17.62 22.92
C ALA A 73 52.83 16.82 21.96
#